data_AF-A0A6L6XQ87-F1
#
_entry.id   AF-A0A6L6XQ87-F1
#
_cell.length_a   1.000
_cell.length_b   1.000
_cell.length_c   1.000
_cell.angle_alpha   90.00
_cell.angle_beta   90.00
_cell.angle_gamma   90.00
#
_symmetry.space_group_name_H-M   'P 1'
#
loop_
_entity.id
_entity.type
_entity.pdbx_description
1 polymer ?
#
loop_
_entity_poly.entity_id
_entity_poly.type
_entity_poly.pdbx_seq_one_letter_code
_entity_poly.pdbx_strand_id
1 'polypeptide(L)'
;MSLRLLTRVAAGTAALAVLSGCGTTSIAEAEARVENEPGVVTVRASQMESPDTLPFLIQVPIDVRVVMESDSTEAEILDVLEAYSEDVDDEVVSTVEVVLRGLHGLSVLATRQGVRVEEVEEQAVDDLVEAQEDAALAVYRRELTKYRFGDEDRLVESVEVRLAAPSGYDEVFAAADRYREAEGPVTVRSGSFELGVDEYGEVTEAKTRLIRDAGERFRLRSVWIADIYGMTLRVDASDVPAATRYVESHVSRETGRVDVAAAT
;
A
#
# COMPACT_ATOMS: atom_id res chain seq x y z
N MET A 1 -34.95 -32.13 51.89
CA MET A 1 -35.04 -32.69 50.52
C MET A 1 -36.45 -32.46 50.00
N SER A 2 -36.63 -31.50 49.11
CA SER A 2 -37.89 -31.27 48.42
C SER A 2 -37.58 -31.03 46.95
N LEU A 3 -37.87 -32.04 46.12
CA LEU A 3 -37.93 -31.92 44.67
C LEU A 3 -39.09 -30.98 44.29
N ARG A 4 -38.83 -30.04 43.39
CA ARG A 4 -39.84 -29.51 42.48
C ARG A 4 -39.28 -29.49 41.06
N LEU A 5 -39.62 -30.55 40.34
CA LEU A 5 -39.72 -30.60 38.89
C LEU A 5 -40.97 -29.81 38.46
N LEU A 6 -40.88 -29.01 37.38
CA LEU A 6 -41.80 -28.97 36.22
C LEU A 6 -41.84 -27.59 35.53
N THR A 7 -41.35 -27.61 34.28
CA THR A 7 -42.04 -27.10 33.07
C THR A 7 -42.17 -25.59 32.86
N ARG A 8 -41.55 -25.10 31.78
CA ARG A 8 -42.25 -24.82 30.51
C ARG A 8 -41.28 -24.42 29.40
N VAL A 9 -41.31 -25.22 28.33
CA VAL A 9 -40.93 -24.85 26.97
C VAL A 9 -41.77 -23.64 26.56
N ALA A 10 -41.13 -22.58 26.11
CA ALA A 10 -41.74 -21.55 25.28
C ALA A 10 -40.95 -21.50 23.97
N ALA A 11 -41.47 -22.25 22.99
CA ALA A 11 -41.14 -22.11 21.59
C ALA A 11 -42.09 -21.07 20.97
N GLY A 12 -41.57 -20.26 20.05
CA GLY A 12 -42.31 -19.20 19.34
C GLY A 12 -42.00 -17.83 19.94
N THR A 13 -41.59 -16.80 19.20
CA THR A 13 -41.76 -16.55 17.77
C THR A 13 -40.75 -15.45 17.41
N ALA A 14 -39.77 -15.73 16.55
CA ALA A 14 -38.89 -14.69 15.98
C ALA A 14 -38.42 -15.14 14.60
N ALA A 15 -39.37 -15.38 13.71
CA ALA A 15 -39.11 -15.51 12.28
C ALA A 15 -40.04 -14.52 11.59
N LEU A 16 -39.50 -13.34 11.25
CA LEU A 16 -39.94 -12.40 10.19
C LEU A 16 -39.29 -11.02 10.40
N ALA A 17 -37.99 -10.90 10.11
CA ALA A 17 -37.30 -9.65 9.80
C ALA A 17 -35.91 -9.88 9.14
N VAL A 18 -35.77 -10.89 8.26
CA VAL A 18 -34.49 -11.15 7.56
C VAL A 18 -34.68 -11.02 6.05
N LEU A 19 -35.30 -9.91 5.62
CA LEU A 19 -35.34 -9.46 4.22
C LEU A 19 -35.33 -7.93 4.17
N SER A 20 -34.45 -7.32 4.95
CA SER A 20 -34.21 -5.88 4.98
C SER A 20 -32.71 -5.69 5.10
N GLY A 21 -31.95 -5.38 4.05
CA GLY A 21 -32.25 -5.23 2.64
C GLY A 21 -30.91 -5.23 1.90
N CYS A 22 -30.92 -5.41 0.59
CA CYS A 22 -29.82 -4.95 -0.26
C CYS A 22 -29.82 -3.40 -0.23
N GLY A 23 -29.51 -2.82 0.92
CA GLY A 23 -29.29 -1.40 1.09
C GLY A 23 -27.97 -1.08 0.42
N THR A 24 -27.98 -0.12 -0.50
CA THR A 24 -26.73 0.41 -1.04
C THR A 24 -26.11 1.28 0.05
N THR A 25 -24.94 0.90 0.57
CA THR A 25 -24.23 1.71 1.56
C THR A 25 -23.99 3.09 0.97
N SER A 26 -24.48 4.12 1.66
CA SER A 26 -24.32 5.52 1.22
C SER A 26 -22.99 6.10 1.71
N ILE A 27 -22.51 7.18 1.07
CA ILE A 27 -21.30 7.91 1.53
C ILE A 27 -21.39 8.29 3.01
N ALA A 28 -22.53 8.85 3.44
CA ALA A 28 -22.72 9.28 4.82
C ALA A 28 -22.76 8.11 5.81
N GLU A 29 -23.27 6.95 5.38
CA GLU A 29 -23.27 5.73 6.19
C GLU A 29 -21.86 5.14 6.31
N ALA A 30 -21.09 5.13 5.22
CA ALA A 30 -19.69 4.73 5.25
C ALA A 30 -18.87 5.65 6.18
N GLU A 31 -19.09 6.97 6.14
CA GLU A 31 -18.40 7.92 7.04
C GLU A 31 -18.77 7.73 8.50
N ALA A 32 -20.06 7.60 8.81
CA ALA A 32 -20.57 7.51 10.18
C ALA A 32 -20.15 6.21 10.90
N ARG A 33 -19.69 5.19 10.15
CA ARG A 33 -19.39 3.88 10.71
C ARG A 33 -18.25 3.89 11.70
N VAL A 34 -17.17 4.59 11.38
CA VAL A 34 -15.96 4.65 12.23
C VAL A 34 -15.69 6.03 12.81
N GLU A 35 -16.56 7.02 12.56
CA GLU A 35 -16.33 8.42 13.00
C GLU A 35 -16.16 8.58 14.51
N ASN A 36 -16.68 7.65 15.30
CA ASN A 36 -16.64 7.66 16.78
C ASN A 36 -15.69 6.59 17.35
N GLU A 37 -14.94 5.88 16.50
CA GLU A 37 -13.99 4.88 16.97
C GLU A 37 -12.76 5.54 17.62
N PRO A 38 -12.14 4.88 18.62
CA PRO A 38 -10.92 5.38 19.25
C PRO A 38 -9.83 5.71 18.23
N GLY A 39 -9.15 6.84 18.45
CA GLY A 39 -8.07 7.31 17.57
C GLY A 39 -8.53 7.92 16.24
N VAL A 40 -9.79 7.78 15.82
CA VAL A 40 -10.27 8.36 14.56
C VAL A 40 -10.45 9.89 14.69
N VAL A 41 -9.79 10.63 13.79
CA VAL A 41 -9.83 12.11 13.73
C VAL A 41 -10.83 12.58 12.68
N THR A 42 -10.80 11.97 11.50
CA THR A 42 -11.73 12.27 10.42
C THR A 42 -11.89 11.08 9.51
N VAL A 43 -13.11 10.86 9.05
CA VAL A 43 -13.42 9.91 7.99
C VAL A 43 -13.91 10.70 6.78
N ARG A 44 -13.54 10.25 5.59
CA ARG A 44 -14.07 10.79 4.35
C ARG A 44 -14.33 9.66 3.38
N ALA A 45 -15.54 9.59 2.86
CA ALA A 45 -15.90 8.68 1.79
C ALA A 45 -16.12 9.45 0.48
N SER A 46 -15.78 8.81 -0.64
CA SER A 46 -16.03 9.35 -1.97
C SER A 46 -16.34 8.21 -2.93
N GLN A 47 -17.21 8.46 -3.90
CA GLN A 47 -17.38 7.52 -5.01
C GLN A 47 -16.13 7.51 -5.87
N MET A 48 -15.70 6.33 -6.31
CA MET A 48 -14.66 6.20 -7.33
C MET A 48 -15.07 6.98 -8.58
N GLU A 49 -14.12 7.67 -9.21
CA GLU A 49 -14.35 8.24 -10.52
C GLU A 49 -14.63 7.11 -11.51
N SER A 50 -15.90 6.92 -11.88
CA SER A 50 -16.26 5.99 -12.93
C SER A 50 -15.69 6.53 -14.24
N PRO A 51 -14.84 5.78 -14.97
CA PRO A 51 -14.54 6.17 -16.33
C PRO A 51 -15.88 6.26 -17.07
N ASP A 52 -16.14 7.38 -17.76
CA ASP A 52 -17.42 7.79 -18.40
C ASP A 52 -18.08 6.74 -19.33
N THR A 53 -17.50 5.54 -19.47
CA THR A 53 -17.85 4.47 -20.39
C THR A 53 -18.76 3.37 -19.82
N LEU A 54 -19.13 3.37 -18.53
CA LEU A 54 -19.97 2.30 -17.94
C LEU A 54 -21.27 2.82 -17.30
N PRO A 55 -22.26 3.29 -18.09
CA PRO A 55 -23.53 3.84 -17.59
C PRO A 55 -24.48 2.82 -16.95
N PHE A 56 -24.05 1.56 -16.80
CA PHE A 56 -24.86 0.44 -16.30
C PHE A 56 -24.31 -0.22 -15.04
N LEU A 57 -23.24 0.31 -14.43
CA LEU A 57 -22.91 -0.07 -13.06
C LEU A 57 -24.02 0.48 -12.14
N ILE A 58 -24.73 -0.45 -11.50
CA ILE A 58 -25.87 -0.16 -10.61
C ILE A 58 -25.39 0.54 -9.33
N GLN A 59 -24.11 0.37 -8.98
CA GLN A 59 -23.47 0.99 -7.83
C GLN A 59 -22.02 1.38 -8.20
N VAL A 60 -21.64 2.61 -7.88
CA VAL A 60 -20.26 3.08 -8.00
C VAL A 60 -19.57 2.77 -6.66
N PRO A 61 -18.47 2.01 -6.64
CA PRO A 61 -17.78 1.69 -5.41
C PRO A 61 -17.29 2.94 -4.68
N ILE A 62 -17.20 2.83 -3.36
CA ILE A 62 -16.77 3.91 -2.46
C ILE A 62 -15.30 3.69 -2.08
N ASP A 63 -14.52 4.77 -2.12
CA ASP A 63 -13.22 4.87 -1.47
C ASP A 63 -13.41 5.55 -0.10
N VAL A 64 -12.92 4.92 0.96
CA VAL A 64 -12.95 5.45 2.32
C VAL A 64 -11.54 5.79 2.75
N ARG A 65 -11.35 6.99 3.29
CA ARG A 65 -10.11 7.45 3.91
C ARG A 65 -10.36 7.79 5.37
N VAL A 66 -9.66 7.09 6.26
CA VAL A 66 -9.72 7.28 7.71
C VAL A 66 -8.40 7.89 8.15
N VAL A 67 -8.45 9.09 8.74
CA VAL A 67 -7.29 9.71 9.36
C VAL A 67 -7.39 9.46 10.85
N MET A 68 -6.34 8.87 11.43
CA MET A 68 -6.25 8.56 12.84
C MET A 68 -5.13 9.37 13.51
N GLU A 69 -5.17 9.40 14.84
CA GLU A 69 -4.18 10.04 15.70
C GLU A 69 -2.80 9.37 15.57
N SER A 70 -1.77 10.08 16.05
CA SER A 70 -0.38 9.62 15.95
C SER A 70 -0.05 8.46 16.89
N ASP A 71 -0.87 8.23 17.91
CA ASP A 71 -0.71 7.20 18.94
C ASP A 71 -1.74 6.07 18.82
N SER A 72 -2.45 6.01 17.68
CA SER A 72 -3.38 4.91 17.40
C SER A 72 -2.66 3.56 17.38
N THR A 73 -3.30 2.59 18.01
CA THR A 73 -2.76 1.25 18.18
C THR A 73 -3.11 0.34 17.01
N GLU A 74 -2.37 -0.75 16.86
CA GLU A 74 -2.66 -1.82 15.90
C GLU A 74 -4.12 -2.31 15.98
N ALA A 75 -4.61 -2.54 17.20
CA ALA A 75 -6.00 -2.97 17.44
C ALA A 75 -7.02 -1.94 16.93
N GLU A 76 -6.80 -0.65 17.17
CA GLU A 76 -7.70 0.41 16.69
C GLU A 76 -7.69 0.50 15.15
N ILE A 77 -6.55 0.26 14.51
CA ILE A 77 -6.43 0.22 13.04
C ILE A 77 -7.18 -0.99 12.48
N LEU A 78 -7.02 -2.17 13.08
CA LEU A 78 -7.73 -3.38 12.68
C LEU A 78 -9.24 -3.25 12.88
N ASP A 79 -9.70 -2.64 13.98
CA ASP A 79 -11.12 -2.37 14.24
C ASP A 79 -11.72 -1.46 13.13
N VAL A 80 -10.97 -0.45 12.67
CA VAL A 80 -11.39 0.41 11.55
C VAL A 80 -11.50 -0.39 10.26
N LEU A 81 -10.53 -1.27 9.96
CA LEU A 81 -10.57 -2.09 8.75
C LEU A 81 -11.74 -3.08 8.82
N GLU A 82 -11.95 -3.74 9.96
CA GLU A 82 -13.02 -4.72 10.22
C GLU A 82 -14.40 -4.11 10.03
N ALA A 83 -14.58 -2.84 10.41
CA ALA A 83 -15.83 -2.13 10.18
C ALA A 83 -16.23 -2.04 8.69
N TYR A 84 -15.30 -2.18 7.75
CA TYR A 84 -15.61 -2.15 6.31
C TYR A 84 -15.52 -3.53 5.63
N SER A 85 -15.18 -4.60 6.34
CA SER A 85 -14.93 -5.94 5.75
C SER A 85 -16.15 -6.47 4.96
N GLU A 86 -17.35 -6.36 5.52
CA GLU A 86 -18.59 -6.80 4.86
C GLU A 86 -18.89 -6.01 3.58
N ASP A 87 -18.69 -4.69 3.59
CA ASP A 87 -18.92 -3.85 2.40
C ASP A 87 -17.87 -4.09 1.30
N VAL A 88 -16.66 -4.50 1.68
CA VAL A 88 -15.62 -4.92 0.73
C VAL A 88 -16.03 -6.23 0.06
N ASP A 89 -16.61 -7.16 0.81
CA ASP A 89 -17.14 -8.43 0.30
C ASP A 89 -18.32 -8.26 -0.65
N ASP A 90 -19.18 -7.29 -0.37
CA ASP A 90 -20.32 -6.92 -1.23
C ASP A 90 -19.91 -5.98 -2.39
N GLU A 91 -18.61 -5.72 -2.58
CA GLU A 91 -18.04 -4.83 -3.61
C GLU A 91 -18.55 -3.38 -3.55
N VAL A 92 -19.04 -2.95 -2.37
CA VAL A 92 -19.56 -1.61 -2.12
C VAL A 92 -18.42 -0.64 -1.78
N VAL A 93 -17.46 -1.09 -0.98
CA VAL A 93 -16.23 -0.36 -0.67
C VAL A 93 -15.08 -0.99 -1.45
N SER A 94 -14.40 -0.19 -2.27
CA SER A 94 -13.28 -0.64 -3.10
C SER A 94 -11.93 -0.42 -2.42
N THR A 95 -11.82 0.68 -1.67
CA THR A 95 -10.60 1.08 -0.99
C THR A 95 -10.89 1.50 0.43
N VAL A 96 -10.07 1.03 1.39
CA VAL A 96 -9.96 1.62 2.72
C VAL A 96 -8.53 2.11 2.91
N GLU A 97 -8.35 3.41 3.11
CA GLU A 97 -7.05 4.04 3.35
C GLU A 97 -6.99 4.54 4.79
N VAL A 98 -6.21 3.88 5.63
CA VAL A 98 -5.90 4.33 6.99
C VAL A 98 -4.65 5.20 6.94
N VAL A 99 -4.75 6.41 7.48
CA VAL A 99 -3.68 7.40 7.49
C VAL A 99 -3.37 7.80 8.92
N LEU A 100 -2.18 7.47 9.37
CA LEU A 100 -1.67 7.92 10.66
C LEU A 100 -0.81 9.16 10.49
N ARG A 101 -1.13 10.21 11.24
CA ARG A 101 -0.34 11.44 11.26
C ARG A 101 0.79 11.33 12.29
N GLY A 102 1.85 10.62 11.94
CA GLY A 102 3.02 10.47 12.81
C GLY A 102 3.69 11.79 13.19
N LEU A 103 4.53 11.76 14.21
CA LEU A 103 5.28 12.94 14.69
C LEU A 103 6.22 13.51 13.62
N HIS A 104 6.72 12.64 12.74
CA HIS A 104 7.76 12.96 11.76
C HIS A 104 7.26 12.92 10.31
N GLY A 105 6.10 12.33 10.04
CA GLY A 105 5.64 12.07 8.69
C GLY A 105 4.22 11.51 8.62
N LEU A 106 3.87 11.00 7.44
CA LEU A 106 2.61 10.33 7.17
C LEU A 106 2.85 8.83 6.99
N SER A 107 2.13 8.00 7.74
CA SER A 107 2.09 6.56 7.53
C SER A 107 0.73 6.19 6.95
N VAL A 108 0.70 5.42 5.86
CA VAL A 108 -0.53 5.07 5.15
C VAL A 108 -0.60 3.58 4.88
N LEU A 109 -1.70 2.93 5.25
CA LEU A 109 -2.06 1.58 4.82
C LEU A 109 -3.31 1.67 3.96
N ALA A 110 -3.23 1.20 2.73
CA ALA A 110 -4.35 1.16 1.80
C ALA A 110 -4.68 -0.29 1.43
N THR A 111 -5.92 -0.72 1.66
CA THR A 111 -6.46 -1.96 1.13
C THR A 111 -7.28 -1.63 -0.12
N ARG A 112 -7.07 -2.36 -1.22
CA ARG A 112 -7.71 -2.10 -2.52
C ARG A 112 -8.27 -3.37 -3.14
N GLN A 113 -9.33 -3.22 -3.95
CA GLN A 113 -9.84 -4.27 -4.83
C GLN A 113 -10.26 -5.56 -4.10
N GLY A 114 -11.04 -5.45 -3.02
CA GLY A 114 -11.57 -6.65 -2.35
C GLY A 114 -10.60 -7.32 -1.38
N VAL A 115 -9.56 -6.61 -0.92
CA VAL A 115 -8.69 -7.09 0.16
C VAL A 115 -9.46 -7.05 1.47
N ARG A 116 -9.63 -8.23 2.06
CA ARG A 116 -10.35 -8.39 3.33
C ARG A 116 -9.40 -8.22 4.50
N VAL A 117 -9.98 -8.00 5.68
CA VAL A 117 -9.21 -7.72 6.89
C VAL A 117 -8.45 -8.95 7.36
N GLU A 118 -9.01 -10.14 7.20
CA GLU A 118 -8.30 -11.39 7.47
C GLU A 118 -7.14 -11.69 6.50
N GLU A 119 -7.08 -10.96 5.37
CA GLU A 119 -5.96 -11.01 4.41
C GLU A 119 -4.90 -9.94 4.70
N VAL A 120 -5.16 -9.02 5.63
CA VAL A 120 -4.16 -8.03 6.09
C VAL A 120 -3.27 -8.70 7.13
N GLU A 121 -2.00 -8.89 6.78
CA GLU A 121 -1.02 -9.47 7.70
C GLU A 121 -0.75 -8.52 8.88
N GLU A 122 -0.56 -9.07 10.09
CA GLU A 122 -0.20 -8.32 11.30
C GLU A 122 1.03 -7.41 11.06
N GLN A 123 2.03 -7.93 10.33
CA GLN A 123 3.22 -7.18 9.93
C GLN A 123 2.92 -5.91 9.12
N ALA A 124 1.84 -5.89 8.33
CA ALA A 124 1.45 -4.71 7.55
C ALA A 124 0.98 -3.56 8.45
N VAL A 125 0.30 -3.89 9.56
CA VAL A 125 -0.16 -2.92 10.56
C VAL A 125 0.97 -2.54 11.49
N ASP A 126 1.82 -3.49 11.90
CA ASP A 126 3.01 -3.22 12.71
C ASP A 126 3.94 -2.22 12.01
N ASP A 127 4.29 -2.47 10.75
CA ASP A 127 5.16 -1.56 9.99
C ASP A 127 4.54 -0.16 9.85
N LEU A 128 3.22 -0.07 9.76
CA LEU A 128 2.49 1.20 9.70
C LEU A 128 2.69 2.00 10.99
N VAL A 129 2.55 1.34 12.14
CA VAL A 129 2.72 1.93 13.47
C VAL A 129 4.19 2.30 13.71
N GLU A 130 5.12 1.38 13.46
CA GLU A 130 6.56 1.64 13.58
C GLU A 130 7.02 2.83 12.73
N ALA A 131 6.50 2.96 11.50
CA ALA A 131 6.84 4.05 10.60
C ALA A 131 6.44 5.44 11.13
N GLN A 132 5.48 5.53 12.07
CA GLN A 132 5.10 6.82 12.68
C GLN A 132 6.20 7.42 13.56
N GLU A 133 7.01 6.55 14.16
CA GLU A 133 8.10 6.92 15.06
C GLU A 133 9.45 7.06 14.33
N ASP A 134 9.55 6.59 13.08
CA ASP A 134 10.79 6.67 12.30
C ASP A 134 11.04 8.09 11.77
N ALA A 135 11.90 8.84 12.47
CA ALA A 135 12.31 10.19 12.10
C ALA A 135 13.06 10.27 10.74
N ALA A 136 13.51 9.15 10.17
CA ALA A 136 14.09 9.12 8.84
C ALA A 136 13.03 9.18 7.72
N LEU A 137 11.75 8.95 8.04
CA LEU A 137 10.67 8.88 7.08
C LEU A 137 9.84 10.17 7.09
N ALA A 138 9.60 10.73 5.89
CA ALA A 138 8.56 11.74 5.67
C ALA A 138 7.22 11.09 5.32
N VAL A 139 7.28 10.01 4.55
CA VAL A 139 6.10 9.23 4.14
C VAL A 139 6.47 7.76 4.12
N TYR A 140 5.62 6.95 4.74
CA TYR A 140 5.53 5.51 4.52
C TYR A 140 4.14 5.22 3.97
N ARG A 141 4.07 4.45 2.88
CA ARG A 141 2.81 3.99 2.32
C ARG A 141 2.96 2.51 1.99
N ARG A 142 2.08 1.70 2.53
CA ARG A 142 1.88 0.31 2.14
C ARG A 142 0.52 0.16 1.49
N GLU A 143 0.48 -0.55 0.38
CA GLU A 143 -0.75 -0.77 -0.37
C GLU A 143 -0.90 -2.25 -0.70
N LEU A 144 -1.99 -2.83 -0.21
CA LEU A 144 -2.41 -4.19 -0.42
C LEU A 144 -3.47 -4.19 -1.52
N THR A 145 -3.19 -4.88 -2.63
CA THR A 145 -4.12 -4.97 -3.77
C THR A 145 -4.31 -6.43 -4.16
N LYS A 146 -5.55 -6.86 -4.30
CA LYS A 146 -5.89 -8.21 -4.77
C LYS A 146 -6.04 -8.22 -6.29
N TYR A 147 -5.21 -9.00 -6.97
CA TYR A 147 -5.25 -9.17 -8.41
C TYR A 147 -5.71 -10.58 -8.77
N ARG A 148 -6.59 -10.67 -9.78
CA ARG A 148 -7.00 -11.97 -10.34
C ARG A 148 -6.09 -12.37 -11.49
N PHE A 149 -5.34 -13.45 -11.31
CA PHE A 149 -4.49 -14.05 -12.34
C PHE A 149 -5.09 -15.38 -12.80
N GLY A 150 -5.97 -15.32 -13.80
CA GLY A 150 -6.73 -16.48 -14.23
C GLY A 150 -7.82 -16.82 -13.23
N ASP A 151 -7.72 -18.00 -12.60
CA ASP A 151 -8.66 -18.50 -11.58
C ASP A 151 -8.15 -18.31 -10.14
N GLU A 152 -6.96 -17.72 -9.96
CA GLU A 152 -6.36 -17.47 -8.65
C GLU A 152 -6.38 -15.98 -8.33
N ASP A 153 -6.87 -15.65 -7.13
CA ASP A 153 -6.72 -14.31 -6.57
C ASP A 153 -5.39 -14.27 -5.81
N ARG A 154 -4.57 -13.27 -6.09
CA ARG A 154 -3.26 -13.05 -5.47
C ARG A 154 -3.24 -11.69 -4.79
N LEU A 155 -2.85 -11.67 -3.53
CA LEU A 155 -2.53 -10.44 -2.82
C LEU A 155 -1.15 -9.95 -3.29
N VAL A 156 -1.06 -8.68 -3.68
CA VAL A 156 0.20 -8.02 -4.02
C VAL A 156 0.36 -6.83 -3.10
N GLU A 157 1.51 -6.76 -2.46
CA GLU A 157 1.86 -5.71 -1.52
C GLU A 157 2.92 -4.79 -2.13
N SER A 158 2.62 -3.49 -2.20
CA SER A 158 3.59 -2.49 -2.60
C SER A 158 3.94 -1.57 -1.44
N VAL A 159 5.21 -1.16 -1.39
CA VAL A 159 5.71 -0.25 -0.36
C VAL A 159 6.32 0.97 -1.03
N GLU A 160 5.87 2.16 -0.66
CA GLU A 160 6.47 3.43 -1.01
C GLU A 160 7.00 4.14 0.24
N VAL A 161 8.26 4.54 0.17
CA VAL A 161 8.95 5.26 1.22
C VAL A 161 9.49 6.58 0.67
N ARG A 162 9.31 7.66 1.43
CA ARG A 162 9.97 8.93 1.19
C ARG A 162 10.81 9.30 2.40
N LEU A 163 12.10 9.48 2.20
CA LEU A 163 13.02 9.89 3.27
C LEU A 163 12.85 11.38 3.60
N ALA A 164 12.98 11.71 4.89
CA ALA A 164 12.77 13.05 5.44
C ALA A 164 13.85 14.05 5.00
N ALA A 165 15.08 13.59 4.90
CA ALA A 165 16.21 14.37 4.41
C ALA A 165 16.70 13.84 3.05
N PRO A 166 17.31 14.70 2.21
CA PRO A 166 18.08 14.22 1.07
C PRO A 166 19.23 13.33 1.56
N SER A 167 19.11 12.06 1.23
CA SER A 167 20.00 10.97 1.60
C SER A 167 20.82 10.49 0.42
N GLY A 168 22.03 9.97 0.69
CA GLY A 168 22.87 9.33 -0.32
C GLY A 168 22.30 7.98 -0.79
N TYR A 169 22.90 7.41 -1.84
CA TYR A 169 22.44 6.14 -2.41
C TYR A 169 22.42 5.00 -1.39
N ASP A 170 23.40 4.94 -0.49
CA ASP A 170 23.51 3.85 0.50
C ASP A 170 22.32 3.80 1.44
N GLU A 171 21.84 4.96 1.89
CA GLU A 171 20.65 5.08 2.74
C GLU A 171 19.38 4.71 1.95
N VAL A 172 19.30 5.07 0.66
CA VAL A 172 18.19 4.68 -0.21
C VAL A 172 18.14 3.17 -0.42
N PHE A 173 19.28 2.52 -0.65
CA PHE A 173 19.34 1.06 -0.78
C PHE A 173 19.03 0.36 0.54
N ALA A 174 19.53 0.87 1.67
CA ALA A 174 19.22 0.31 2.98
C ALA A 174 17.72 0.40 3.31
N ALA A 175 17.06 1.51 2.94
CA ALA A 175 15.62 1.65 3.08
C ALA A 175 14.86 0.68 2.17
N ALA A 176 15.31 0.45 0.93
CA ALA A 176 14.67 -0.51 0.03
C ALA A 176 14.84 -1.96 0.54
N ASP A 177 16.03 -2.32 1.04
CA ASP A 177 16.31 -3.66 1.57
C ASP A 177 15.48 -3.98 2.81
N ARG A 178 15.18 -2.99 3.66
CA ARG A 178 14.29 -3.14 4.83
C ARG A 178 12.92 -3.71 4.45
N TYR A 179 12.39 -3.32 3.29
CA TYR A 179 11.04 -3.70 2.84
C TYR A 179 11.07 -4.74 1.71
N ARG A 180 12.20 -5.43 1.49
CA ARG A 180 12.36 -6.40 0.39
C ARG A 180 11.42 -7.61 0.48
N GLU A 181 10.85 -7.86 1.66
CA GLU A 181 9.96 -9.00 1.91
C GLU A 181 8.53 -8.74 1.42
N ALA A 182 8.22 -7.48 1.06
CA ALA A 182 6.96 -7.17 0.40
C ALA A 182 6.85 -7.93 -0.93
N GLU A 183 5.73 -8.63 -1.14
CA GLU A 183 5.49 -9.44 -2.35
C GLU A 183 5.13 -8.61 -3.59
N GLY A 184 5.66 -7.40 -3.70
CA GLY A 184 5.41 -6.47 -4.79
C GLY A 184 6.46 -5.34 -4.83
N PRO A 185 6.21 -4.25 -5.57
CA PRO A 185 7.22 -3.25 -5.81
C PRO A 185 7.52 -2.40 -4.57
N VAL A 186 8.81 -2.18 -4.31
CA VAL A 186 9.32 -1.26 -3.29
C VAL A 186 9.88 -0.02 -3.98
N THR A 187 9.35 1.16 -3.63
CA THR A 187 9.81 2.45 -4.15
C THR A 187 10.33 3.32 -3.02
N VAL A 188 11.57 3.79 -3.13
CA VAL A 188 12.20 4.70 -2.16
C VAL A 188 12.56 6.02 -2.83
N ARG A 189 12.09 7.13 -2.26
CA ARG A 189 12.33 8.49 -2.75
C ARG A 189 13.20 9.28 -1.76
N SER A 190 14.22 9.93 -2.28
CA SER A 190 15.14 10.80 -1.52
C SER A 190 15.45 12.05 -2.35
N GLY A 191 14.96 13.21 -1.91
CA GLY A 191 15.12 14.46 -2.67
C GLY A 191 14.53 14.36 -4.08
N SER A 192 15.37 14.42 -5.11
CA SER A 192 14.97 14.27 -6.52
C SER A 192 15.32 12.91 -7.13
N PHE A 193 15.76 11.96 -6.30
CA PHE A 193 16.12 10.61 -6.69
C PHE A 193 15.03 9.62 -6.26
N GLU A 194 14.75 8.65 -7.12
CA GLU A 194 13.81 7.55 -6.87
C GLU A 194 14.47 6.21 -7.21
N LEU A 195 14.41 5.26 -6.29
CA LEU A 195 14.74 3.86 -6.54
C LEU A 195 13.44 3.06 -6.52
N GLY A 196 13.14 2.34 -7.59
CA GLY A 196 12.09 1.32 -7.62
C GLY A 196 12.71 -0.05 -7.83
N VAL A 197 12.22 -1.02 -7.06
CA VAL A 197 12.59 -2.43 -7.13
C VAL A 197 11.30 -3.21 -7.30
N ASP A 198 11.15 -3.98 -8.38
CA ASP A 198 9.99 -4.85 -8.53
C ASP A 198 10.08 -6.09 -7.62
N GLU A 199 9.00 -6.85 -7.55
CA GLU A 199 8.88 -8.07 -6.71
C GLU A 199 10.06 -9.05 -6.89
N TYR A 200 10.60 -9.15 -8.10
CA TYR A 200 11.66 -10.10 -8.45
C TYR A 200 13.02 -9.42 -8.60
N GLY A 201 13.08 -8.11 -8.35
CA GLY A 201 14.21 -7.27 -8.63
C GLY A 201 15.29 -7.43 -7.57
N GLU A 202 16.40 -8.08 -7.92
CA GLU A 202 17.50 -8.21 -6.96
C GLU A 202 18.40 -6.97 -6.93
N VAL A 203 18.59 -6.37 -5.75
CA VAL A 203 19.60 -5.32 -5.51
C VAL A 203 20.94 -5.98 -5.15
N THR A 204 21.78 -6.23 -6.15
CA THR A 204 23.10 -6.84 -5.94
C THR A 204 24.19 -5.80 -5.68
N GLU A 205 25.30 -6.19 -5.06
CA GLU A 205 26.46 -5.29 -4.85
C GLU A 205 26.96 -4.70 -6.19
N ALA A 206 26.95 -5.47 -7.27
CA ALA A 206 27.33 -5.01 -8.59
C ALA A 206 26.40 -3.91 -9.13
N LYS A 207 25.08 -4.06 -8.97
CA LYS A 207 24.09 -3.03 -9.34
C LYS A 207 24.26 -1.78 -8.49
N THR A 208 24.37 -1.93 -7.16
CA THR A 208 24.60 -0.84 -6.22
C THR A 208 25.85 -0.03 -6.57
N ARG A 209 26.97 -0.71 -6.89
CA ARG A 209 28.22 -0.06 -7.31
C ARG A 209 28.05 0.70 -8.62
N LEU A 210 27.42 0.10 -9.63
CA LEU A 210 27.17 0.75 -10.92
C LEU A 210 26.28 1.99 -10.76
N ILE A 211 25.21 1.91 -9.95
CA ILE A 211 24.31 3.03 -9.68
C ILE A 211 25.07 4.17 -8.99
N ARG A 212 25.86 3.85 -7.95
CA ARG A 212 26.67 4.84 -7.23
C ARG A 212 27.64 5.54 -8.17
N ASP A 213 28.41 4.77 -8.92
CA ASP A 213 29.43 5.30 -9.83
C ASP A 213 28.79 6.12 -10.98
N ALA A 214 27.62 5.73 -11.47
CA ALA A 214 26.84 6.49 -12.45
C ALA A 214 26.29 7.79 -11.83
N GLY A 215 25.79 7.74 -10.59
CA GLY A 215 25.25 8.88 -9.85
C GLY A 215 26.28 9.95 -9.48
N GLU A 216 27.54 9.57 -9.31
CA GLU A 216 28.64 10.52 -9.13
C GLU A 216 29.00 11.28 -10.43
N ARG A 217 28.67 10.71 -11.59
CA ARG A 217 29.05 11.23 -12.91
C ARG A 217 27.91 11.93 -13.62
N PHE A 218 26.69 11.45 -13.43
CA PHE A 218 25.48 11.90 -14.10
C PHE A 218 24.42 12.21 -13.05
N ARG A 219 23.52 13.14 -13.36
CA ARG A 219 22.38 13.41 -12.49
C ARG A 219 21.33 12.32 -12.66
N LEU A 220 21.47 11.23 -11.90
CA LEU A 220 20.45 10.18 -11.83
C LEU A 220 19.17 10.75 -11.20
N ARG A 221 18.04 10.52 -11.88
CA ARG A 221 16.70 10.89 -11.40
C ARG A 221 15.95 9.70 -10.86
N SER A 222 16.06 8.57 -11.52
CA SER A 222 15.54 7.34 -10.97
C SER A 222 16.29 6.11 -11.45
N VAL A 223 16.16 5.02 -10.69
CA VAL A 223 16.58 3.69 -11.07
C VAL A 223 15.41 2.75 -10.86
N TRP A 224 15.12 1.92 -11.86
CA TRP A 224 14.14 0.83 -11.75
C TRP A 224 14.85 -0.51 -11.91
N ILE A 225 14.72 -1.42 -10.96
CA ILE A 225 15.31 -2.76 -10.99
C ILE A 225 14.18 -3.77 -11.12
N ALA A 226 14.25 -4.57 -12.18
CA ALA A 226 13.31 -5.64 -12.47
C ALA A 226 14.08 -6.91 -12.83
N ASP A 227 13.52 -8.09 -12.58
CA ASP A 227 14.19 -9.37 -12.91
C ASP A 227 14.39 -9.52 -14.42
N ILE A 228 13.30 -9.72 -15.16
CA ILE A 228 13.34 -10.04 -16.59
C ILE A 228 13.83 -8.84 -17.43
N TYR A 229 13.56 -7.62 -16.98
CA TYR A 229 13.91 -6.41 -17.72
C TYR A 229 15.29 -5.84 -17.33
N GLY A 230 15.91 -6.33 -16.26
CA GLY A 230 17.16 -5.81 -15.73
C GLY A 230 16.97 -4.45 -15.05
N MET A 231 17.96 -3.57 -15.21
CA MET A 231 17.98 -2.26 -14.56
C MET A 231 17.80 -1.13 -15.57
N THR A 232 16.93 -0.15 -15.28
CA THR A 232 16.80 1.08 -16.06
C THR A 232 17.30 2.26 -15.27
N LEU A 233 18.32 2.95 -15.77
CA LEU A 233 18.82 4.22 -15.22
C LEU A 233 18.16 5.39 -15.96
N ARG A 234 17.49 6.29 -15.24
CA ARG A 234 16.96 7.53 -15.80
C ARG A 234 17.82 8.73 -15.44
N VAL A 235 18.29 9.44 -16.46
CA VAL A 235 19.14 10.64 -16.36
C VAL A 235 18.51 11.83 -17.07
N ASP A 236 19.05 13.03 -16.87
CA ASP A 236 18.67 14.19 -17.69
C ASP A 236 18.90 13.86 -19.19
N ALA A 237 18.01 14.32 -20.08
CA ALA A 237 18.02 13.96 -21.49
C ALA A 237 19.34 14.28 -22.21
N SER A 238 20.05 15.35 -21.78
CA SER A 238 21.37 15.73 -22.29
C SER A 238 22.46 14.69 -21.99
N ASP A 239 22.30 13.92 -20.91
CA ASP A 239 23.32 13.02 -20.40
C ASP A 239 23.17 11.60 -20.96
N VAL A 240 22.01 11.27 -21.57
CA VAL A 240 21.71 9.91 -22.08
C VAL A 240 22.85 9.35 -22.94
N PRO A 241 23.38 10.03 -23.98
CA PRO A 241 24.44 9.44 -24.81
C PRO A 241 25.76 9.21 -24.07
N ALA A 242 26.03 9.97 -23.01
CA ALA A 242 27.23 9.81 -22.20
C ALA A 242 27.06 8.70 -21.16
N ALA A 243 25.89 8.65 -20.51
CA ALA A 243 25.51 7.61 -19.56
C ALA A 243 25.41 6.24 -20.22
N THR A 244 24.83 6.13 -21.42
CA THR A 244 24.79 4.86 -22.19
C THR A 244 26.19 4.31 -22.43
N ARG A 245 27.11 5.12 -22.98
CA ARG A 245 28.50 4.69 -23.22
C ARG A 245 29.22 4.29 -21.94
N TYR A 246 28.96 5.00 -20.85
CA TYR A 246 29.50 4.68 -19.54
C TYR A 246 28.99 3.32 -19.05
N VAL A 247 27.67 3.08 -19.11
CA VAL A 247 27.07 1.81 -18.71
C VAL A 247 27.59 0.66 -19.56
N GLU A 248 27.64 0.81 -20.88
CA GLU A 248 28.15 -0.22 -21.80
C GLU A 248 29.59 -0.64 -21.49
N SER A 249 30.42 0.26 -20.94
CA SER A 249 31.81 -0.05 -20.58
C SER A 249 31.99 -0.62 -19.17
N HIS A 250 30.95 -0.58 -18.32
CA HIS A 250 31.01 -1.01 -16.91
C HIS A 250 30.03 -2.12 -16.55
N VAL A 251 29.06 -2.40 -17.43
CA VAL A 251 28.13 -3.51 -17.28
C VAL A 251 28.90 -4.83 -17.24
N SER A 252 28.51 -5.71 -16.34
CA SER A 252 29.05 -7.05 -16.17
C SER A 252 27.94 -8.08 -16.23
N ARG A 253 28.31 -9.37 -16.18
CA ARG A 253 27.33 -10.45 -16.06
C ARG A 253 26.49 -10.32 -14.77
N GLU A 254 27.06 -9.76 -13.70
CA GLU A 254 26.42 -9.62 -12.39
C GLU A 254 25.45 -8.44 -12.31
N THR A 255 25.65 -7.41 -13.15
CA THR A 255 24.69 -6.30 -13.26
C THR A 255 23.48 -6.66 -14.11
N GLY A 256 23.59 -7.70 -14.94
CA GLY A 256 22.55 -8.07 -15.91
C GLY A 256 22.41 -7.03 -17.02
N ARG A 257 21.23 -7.00 -17.65
CA ARG A 257 20.88 -5.97 -18.64
C ARG A 257 20.72 -4.61 -17.94
N VAL A 258 21.29 -3.56 -18.53
CA VAL A 258 21.13 -2.20 -18.06
C VAL A 258 20.76 -1.28 -19.22
N ASP A 259 19.58 -0.67 -19.14
CA ASP A 259 19.09 0.31 -20.09
C ASP A 259 19.25 1.73 -19.52
N VAL A 260 19.49 2.71 -20.38
CA VAL A 260 19.58 4.13 -20.01
C VAL A 260 18.54 4.92 -20.77
N ALA A 261 17.75 5.71 -20.05
CA ALA A 261 16.67 6.52 -20.61
C ALA A 261 16.68 7.95 -20.08
N ALA A 262 16.01 8.86 -20.81
CA ALA A 262 15.75 10.19 -20.30
C ALA A 262 14.69 10.15 -19.19
N ALA A 263 14.90 10.92 -18.13
CA ALA A 263 13.87 11.24 -17.16
C ALA A 263 12.83 12.17 -17.81
N THR A 264 11.56 11.83 -17.66
CA THR A 264 10.41 12.61 -18.11
C THR A 264 10.01 13.66 -17.09
#